data_AF-A0A9D5G4N5-F1
#
_entry.id   AF-A0A9D5G4N5-F1
#
_cell.length_a   1.000
_cell.length_b   1.000
_cell.length_c   1.000
_cell.angle_alpha   90.00
_cell.angle_beta   90.00
_cell.angle_gamma   90.00
#
_symmetry.space_group_name_H-M   'P 1'
#
loop_
_entity.id
_entity.type
_entity.pdbx_description
1 polymer ?
#
loop_
_entity_poly.entity_id
_entity_poly.type
_entity_poly.pdbx_seq_one_letter_code
_entity_poly.pdbx_strand_id
1 'polypeptide(L)'
;MNAAVATGPAAPALDALLARYRSAAADPGAAPPTTLVIGGTESGAGLQGVFRSWLSGDRERGDESLGPRHERTLRLGERVWLSDENGDVREFTGVLARRERTMRFIESGDFADQPERCVLHGPVKLGPLQTYALDVTQAQGQTETLYLDASTYLPDRLAYDDDDGRTTIDFSDWRTVAGRRYAFTNVTSDGDHAFDTTETTTSVEPGTRIAASIFAPLVPRTIEMNAPETVALKEREGHFYAPVTIGGRAFTFLIDTGAQNIVLDRRVVAELGLPSVGSLEASGASRTGGLSLAQLPQLVVGTRGTLSDLVVTTLDLGASTEGAFRIDGILGYPFFASSLVHFDPAGRSLTFGPPSSFVPSGQRVVISTDRAFPEATFRINGSLDAPFIVDTGNAAELLLYHPFMERHGGIVEFSQTNRHSYGIGGITSSYRTSLAELAIAGIPLYRVETDVMLATSGAFADRFDAGNVGLGVLRNFDMTFDLAHDAFYVERGRNYDDGRSRN
;
A
#
# COMPACT_ATOMS: atom_id res chain seq x y z
N MET A 1 22.41 47.89 -10.88
CA MET A 1 21.45 47.86 -9.74
C MET A 1 21.33 46.41 -9.33
N ASN A 2 21.92 46.07 -8.18
CA ASN A 2 21.91 44.73 -7.63
C ASN A 2 20.51 44.43 -7.08
N ALA A 3 19.88 43.36 -7.56
CA ALA A 3 18.69 42.82 -6.93
C ALA A 3 19.11 42.27 -5.55
N ALA A 4 18.58 42.87 -4.49
CA ALA A 4 18.75 42.38 -3.14
C ALA A 4 18.09 41.00 -3.03
N VAL A 5 18.89 39.98 -2.73
CA VAL A 5 18.39 38.70 -2.24
C VAL A 5 17.77 39.00 -0.87
N ALA A 6 16.45 38.97 -0.79
CA ALA A 6 15.74 39.06 0.48
C ALA A 6 16.08 37.80 1.29
N THR A 7 17.01 37.93 2.23
CA THR A 7 17.31 36.91 3.23
C THR A 7 16.09 36.80 4.14
N GLY A 8 15.38 35.67 4.09
CA GLY A 8 14.36 35.35 5.08
C GLY A 8 14.93 35.34 6.51
N PRO A 9 14.09 35.28 7.55
CA PRO A 9 14.59 35.17 8.92
C PRO A 9 15.49 33.94 9.04
N ALA A 10 16.64 34.09 9.69
CA ALA A 10 17.50 32.96 10.04
C ALA A 10 16.69 31.99 10.91
N ALA A 11 16.85 30.68 10.67
CA ALA A 11 16.18 29.69 11.48
C ALA A 11 16.63 29.81 12.95
N PRO A 12 15.69 29.73 13.92
CA PRO A 12 16.06 29.62 15.33
C PRO A 12 16.85 28.33 15.57
N ALA A 13 17.59 28.27 16.68
CA ALA A 13 18.14 27.00 17.16
C ALA A 13 17.01 25.98 17.37
N LEU A 14 17.28 24.69 17.14
CA LEU A 14 16.28 23.62 17.23
C LEU A 14 15.50 23.65 18.55
N ASP A 15 16.17 23.72 19.69
CA ASP A 15 15.52 23.77 21.00
C ASP A 15 14.57 24.97 21.15
N ALA A 16 14.94 26.11 20.57
CA ALA A 16 14.10 27.30 20.57
C ALA A 16 12.89 27.15 19.64
N LEU A 17 13.04 26.46 18.50
CA LEU A 17 11.93 26.13 17.61
C LEU A 17 10.93 25.21 18.30
N LEU A 18 11.41 24.12 18.91
CA LEU A 18 10.56 23.14 19.61
C LEU A 18 9.86 23.77 20.82
N ALA A 19 10.52 24.67 21.54
CA ALA A 19 9.88 25.43 22.63
C ALA A 19 8.76 26.36 22.11
N ARG A 20 8.93 26.98 20.94
CA ARG A 20 7.89 27.79 20.31
C ARG A 20 6.73 26.94 19.81
N TYR A 21 7.01 25.79 19.19
CA TYR A 21 5.98 24.81 18.83
C TYR A 21 5.15 24.39 20.05
N ARG A 22 5.78 23.98 21.17
CA ARG A 22 5.05 23.61 22.39
C ARG A 22 4.11 24.71 22.88
N SER A 23 4.61 25.95 22.89
CA SER A 23 3.85 27.13 23.32
C SER A 23 2.69 27.47 22.37
N ALA A 24 2.83 27.14 21.09
CA ALA A 24 1.79 27.32 20.08
C ALA A 24 0.75 26.20 20.12
N ALA A 25 1.17 24.96 20.32
CA ALA A 25 0.33 23.77 20.27
C ALA A 25 -0.61 23.63 21.48
N ALA A 26 -0.23 24.17 22.65
CA ALA A 26 -1.05 24.08 23.86
C ALA A 26 -0.89 25.30 24.78
N ASP A 27 -1.99 25.72 25.40
CA ASP A 27 -2.00 26.72 26.46
C ASP A 27 -1.22 26.21 27.69
N PRO A 28 -0.60 27.10 28.48
CA PRO A 28 0.09 26.71 29.71
C PRO A 28 -0.79 25.87 30.64
N GLY A 29 -0.35 24.65 30.94
CA GLY A 29 -1.07 23.71 31.82
C GLY A 29 -2.13 22.85 31.14
N ALA A 30 -2.36 22.98 29.83
CA ALA A 30 -3.27 22.11 29.09
C ALA A 30 -2.64 20.72 28.85
N ALA A 31 -3.13 19.71 29.58
CA ALA A 31 -2.67 18.33 29.44
C ALA A 31 -3.31 17.64 28.20
N PRO A 32 -2.63 16.66 27.58
CA PRO A 32 -3.26 15.77 26.60
C PRO A 32 -4.48 15.06 27.20
N PRO A 33 -5.57 14.92 26.46
CA PRO A 33 -6.76 14.26 26.99
C PRO A 33 -6.54 12.75 27.12
N THR A 34 -7.03 12.14 28.21
CA THR A 34 -6.99 10.67 28.39
C THR A 34 -7.93 9.93 27.45
N THR A 35 -8.99 10.61 27.02
CA THR A 35 -9.91 10.14 25.99
C THR A 35 -10.25 11.26 25.03
N LEU A 36 -10.38 10.95 23.75
CA LEU A 36 -10.68 11.94 22.72
C LEU A 36 -11.58 11.30 21.67
N VAL A 37 -12.59 12.02 21.22
CA VAL A 37 -13.38 11.66 20.03
C VAL A 37 -13.30 12.83 19.05
N ILE A 38 -12.86 12.56 17.84
CA ILE A 38 -12.86 13.54 16.73
C ILE A 38 -13.81 13.01 15.66
N GLY A 39 -14.58 13.90 15.04
CA GLY A 39 -15.45 13.53 13.94
C GLY A 39 -15.57 14.65 12.91
N GLY A 40 -15.76 14.27 11.66
CA GLY A 40 -15.82 15.21 10.57
C GLY A 40 -16.35 14.62 9.27
N THR A 41 -16.23 15.40 8.22
CA THR A 41 -16.57 15.00 6.86
C THR A 41 -15.30 14.78 6.06
N GLU A 42 -15.38 13.91 5.07
CA GLU A 42 -14.31 13.65 4.11
C GLU A 42 -14.84 13.87 2.69
N SER A 43 -14.00 14.38 1.79
CA SER A 43 -14.33 14.54 0.38
C SER A 43 -13.10 14.48 -0.51
N GLY A 44 -13.25 13.98 -1.74
CA GLY A 44 -12.14 13.85 -2.70
C GLY A 44 -12.57 12.98 -3.87
N ALA A 45 -11.94 13.13 -5.04
CA ALA A 45 -12.23 12.31 -6.23
C ALA A 45 -13.73 12.22 -6.64
N GLY A 46 -14.51 13.28 -6.35
CA GLY A 46 -15.95 13.33 -6.58
C GLY A 46 -16.81 12.53 -5.59
N LEU A 47 -16.21 12.03 -4.50
CA LEU A 47 -16.85 11.28 -3.44
C LEU A 47 -16.97 12.13 -2.16
N GLN A 48 -17.86 11.69 -1.26
CA GLN A 48 -18.07 12.28 0.05
C GLN A 48 -18.22 11.16 1.08
N GLY A 49 -17.89 11.47 2.33
CA GLY A 49 -18.23 10.63 3.46
C GLY A 49 -17.82 11.28 4.77
N VAL A 50 -17.42 10.46 5.74
CA VAL A 50 -17.19 10.89 7.12
C VAL A 50 -16.04 10.14 7.73
N PHE A 51 -15.34 10.80 8.64
CA PHE A 51 -14.37 10.15 9.49
C PHE A 51 -14.75 10.32 10.96
N ARG A 52 -14.31 9.37 11.78
CA ARG A 52 -14.43 9.42 13.23
C ARG A 52 -13.31 8.65 13.89
N SER A 53 -12.63 9.30 14.84
CA SER A 53 -11.60 8.67 15.65
C SER A 53 -11.97 8.64 17.13
N TRP A 54 -11.50 7.60 17.82
CA TRP A 54 -11.64 7.38 19.25
C TRP A 54 -10.27 7.05 19.81
N LEU A 55 -9.81 7.82 20.79
CA LEU A 55 -8.61 7.55 21.56
C LEU A 55 -8.98 7.30 23.02
N SER A 56 -8.42 6.25 23.63
CA SER A 56 -8.53 5.96 25.06
C SER A 56 -7.24 5.34 25.57
N GLY A 57 -6.35 6.19 26.10
CA GLY A 57 -5.03 5.78 26.55
C GLY A 57 -4.19 5.21 25.40
N ASP A 58 -3.82 3.94 25.50
CA ASP A 58 -3.03 3.21 24.52
C ASP A 58 -3.88 2.54 23.42
N ARG A 59 -5.19 2.79 23.39
CA ARG A 59 -6.09 2.25 22.37
C ARG A 59 -6.65 3.35 21.51
N GLU A 60 -6.75 3.08 20.22
CA GLU A 60 -7.28 4.02 19.25
C GLU A 60 -8.02 3.29 18.14
N ARG A 61 -9.02 3.95 17.57
CA ARG A 61 -9.73 3.48 16.40
C ARG A 61 -10.07 4.66 15.52
N GLY A 62 -9.78 4.58 14.23
CA GLY A 62 -10.31 5.47 13.21
C GLY A 62 -11.30 4.69 12.34
N ASP A 63 -12.44 5.29 12.01
CA ASP A 63 -13.36 4.83 10.99
C ASP A 63 -13.49 5.94 9.96
N GLU A 64 -13.25 5.62 8.69
CA GLU A 64 -13.33 6.53 7.56
C GLU A 64 -14.24 5.94 6.48
N SER A 65 -14.95 6.82 5.77
CA SER A 65 -15.67 6.45 4.57
C SER A 65 -15.59 7.55 3.53
N LEU A 66 -15.36 7.14 2.28
CA LEU A 66 -15.33 8.02 1.13
C LEU A 66 -16.05 7.30 -0.03
N GLY A 67 -17.34 7.63 -0.21
CA GLY A 67 -18.21 6.88 -1.10
C GLY A 67 -18.38 5.43 -0.64
N PRO A 68 -18.15 4.42 -1.50
CA PRO A 68 -18.25 3.01 -1.11
C PRO A 68 -16.99 2.48 -0.40
N ARG A 69 -15.88 3.24 -0.35
CA ARG A 69 -14.70 2.85 0.44
C ARG A 69 -14.98 3.09 1.91
N HIS A 70 -14.48 2.18 2.73
CA HIS A 70 -14.56 2.25 4.17
C HIS A 70 -13.29 1.65 4.76
N GLU A 71 -12.59 2.43 5.56
CA GLU A 71 -11.38 1.98 6.23
C GLU A 71 -11.56 2.08 7.75
N ARG A 72 -10.99 1.12 8.46
CA ARG A 72 -10.96 1.12 9.91
C ARG A 72 -9.58 0.79 10.42
N THR A 73 -8.94 1.74 11.05
CA THR A 73 -7.73 1.51 11.84
C THR A 73 -8.11 1.13 13.26
N LEU A 74 -7.41 0.16 13.85
CA LEU A 74 -7.51 -0.19 15.26
C LEU A 74 -6.10 -0.31 15.81
N ARG A 75 -5.81 0.42 16.87
CA ARG A 75 -4.56 0.33 17.60
C ARG A 75 -4.80 -0.16 19.01
N LEU A 76 -4.06 -1.18 19.42
CA LEU A 76 -4.06 -1.71 20.79
C LEU A 76 -2.60 -1.78 21.26
N GLY A 77 -2.18 -0.83 22.09
CA GLY A 77 -0.79 -0.68 22.48
C GLY A 77 0.08 -0.25 21.30
N GLU A 78 1.06 -1.07 20.94
CA GLU A 78 1.97 -0.84 19.80
C GLU A 78 1.50 -1.45 18.48
N ARG A 79 0.48 -2.31 18.51
CA ARG A 79 0.00 -3.03 17.32
C ARG A 79 -1.13 -2.25 16.67
N VAL A 80 -1.12 -2.18 15.35
CA VAL A 80 -2.07 -1.44 14.53
C VAL A 80 -2.59 -2.37 13.46
N TRP A 81 -3.90 -2.44 13.32
CA TRP A 81 -4.58 -3.20 12.28
C TRP A 81 -5.42 -2.27 11.43
N LEU A 82 -5.57 -2.63 10.17
CA LEU A 82 -6.47 -1.99 9.24
C LEU A 82 -7.50 -3.02 8.75
N SER A 83 -8.77 -2.62 8.68
CA SER A 83 -9.80 -3.30 7.89
C SER A 83 -10.25 -2.39 6.76
N ASP A 84 -10.41 -2.95 5.57
CA ASP A 84 -10.96 -2.23 4.41
C ASP A 84 -12.45 -2.52 4.18
N GLU A 85 -12.99 -2.01 3.07
CA GLU A 85 -14.40 -2.12 2.70
C GLU A 85 -14.83 -3.54 2.33
N ASN A 86 -13.88 -4.40 1.98
CA ASN A 86 -14.13 -5.81 1.71
C ASN A 86 -14.09 -6.64 2.99
N GLY A 87 -13.66 -6.06 4.12
CA GLY A 87 -13.51 -6.75 5.40
C GLY A 87 -12.22 -7.55 5.50
N ASP A 88 -11.24 -7.27 4.63
CA ASP A 88 -9.90 -7.81 4.78
C ASP A 88 -9.22 -7.09 5.94
N VAL A 89 -8.59 -7.85 6.84
CA VAL A 89 -7.89 -7.32 8.02
C VAL A 89 -6.42 -7.64 7.91
N ARG A 90 -5.57 -6.63 8.09
CA ARG A 90 -4.11 -6.78 8.11
C ARG A 90 -3.48 -6.02 9.26
N GLU A 91 -2.37 -6.53 9.79
CA GLU A 91 -1.55 -5.83 10.77
C GLU A 91 -0.45 -5.04 10.08
N PHE A 92 -0.19 -3.84 10.58
CA PHE A 92 0.96 -3.07 10.16
C PHE A 92 2.25 -3.69 10.72
N THR A 93 3.07 -4.24 9.84
CA THR A 93 4.34 -4.91 10.20
C THR A 93 5.55 -4.38 9.42
N GLY A 94 5.33 -3.68 8.32
CA GLY A 94 6.34 -3.23 7.38
C GLY A 94 6.48 -1.71 7.37
N VAL A 95 6.42 -1.12 6.17
CA VAL A 95 6.59 0.33 5.99
C VAL A 95 5.49 1.14 6.68
N LEU A 96 4.23 0.68 6.65
CA LEU A 96 3.14 1.42 7.28
C LEU A 96 3.28 1.39 8.79
N ALA A 97 3.80 0.31 9.37
CA ALA A 97 4.11 0.26 10.81
C ALA A 97 5.16 1.31 11.22
N ARG A 98 6.18 1.52 10.39
CA ARG A 98 7.22 2.52 10.64
C ARG A 98 6.71 3.94 10.46
N ARG A 99 5.88 4.17 9.45
CA ARG A 99 5.21 5.46 9.21
C ARG A 99 4.29 5.80 10.38
N GLU A 100 3.40 4.90 10.74
CA GLU A 100 2.46 5.06 11.86
C GLU A 100 3.15 5.37 13.19
N ARG A 101 4.33 4.79 13.46
CA ARG A 101 5.13 5.12 14.65
C ARG A 101 5.61 6.58 14.65
N THR A 102 6.03 7.11 13.51
CA THR A 102 6.49 8.51 13.40
C THR A 102 5.31 9.47 13.34
N MET A 103 4.26 9.19 12.55
CA MET A 103 3.05 10.02 12.49
C MET A 103 2.45 10.23 13.89
N ARG A 104 2.25 9.17 14.67
CA ARG A 104 1.75 9.29 16.05
C ARG A 104 2.67 10.09 16.97
N PHE A 105 3.98 9.99 16.77
CA PHE A 105 4.97 10.76 17.52
C PHE A 105 4.90 12.26 17.21
N ILE A 106 4.55 12.59 15.96
CA ILE A 106 4.29 13.96 15.51
C ILE A 106 2.94 14.46 16.04
N GLU A 107 1.86 13.68 15.89
CA GLU A 107 0.50 14.03 16.29
C GLU A 107 0.34 14.25 17.80
N SER A 108 1.01 13.43 18.62
CA SER A 108 1.06 13.61 20.08
C SER A 108 1.80 14.89 20.49
N GLY A 109 2.72 15.37 19.64
CA GLY A 109 3.65 16.45 19.93
C GLY A 109 4.90 16.01 20.71
N ASP A 110 5.04 14.71 21.00
CA ASP A 110 6.13 14.15 21.83
C ASP A 110 7.52 14.39 21.21
N PHE A 111 7.60 14.56 19.88
CA PHE A 111 8.85 14.92 19.19
C PHE A 111 9.50 16.20 19.71
N ALA A 112 8.69 17.15 20.19
CA ALA A 112 9.21 18.41 20.68
C ALA A 112 10.07 18.24 21.94
N ASP A 113 9.81 17.19 22.73
CA ASP A 113 10.54 16.87 23.95
C ASP A 113 11.75 15.96 23.73
N GLN A 114 11.99 15.56 22.47
CA GLN A 114 13.09 14.68 22.05
C GLN A 114 13.85 15.30 20.87
N PRO A 115 14.59 16.40 21.08
CA PRO A 115 15.32 17.10 20.01
C PRO A 115 16.32 16.21 19.27
N GLU A 116 16.85 15.15 19.90
CA GLU A 116 17.73 14.17 19.27
C GLU A 116 17.06 13.33 18.17
N ARG A 117 15.72 13.35 18.10
CA ARG A 117 14.90 12.71 17.05
C ARG A 117 14.58 13.65 15.89
N CYS A 118 15.13 14.87 15.90
CA CYS A 118 14.77 15.93 14.97
C CYS A 118 16.01 16.51 14.26
N VAL A 119 15.88 16.81 12.96
CA VAL A 119 16.91 17.49 12.17
C VAL A 119 16.31 18.72 11.48
N LEU A 120 16.79 19.91 11.85
CA LEU A 120 16.33 21.18 11.28
C LEU A 120 17.13 21.53 10.01
N HIS A 121 16.44 21.70 8.89
CA HIS A 121 17.06 22.02 7.58
C HIS A 121 17.09 23.52 7.26
N GLY A 122 16.34 24.34 8.00
CA GLY A 122 16.28 25.79 7.84
C GLY A 122 14.94 26.29 7.28
N PRO A 123 14.86 27.58 6.88
CA PRO A 123 13.62 28.16 6.38
C PRO A 123 13.30 27.65 4.96
N VAL A 124 12.06 27.23 4.75
CA VAL A 124 11.53 26.78 3.46
C VAL A 124 10.26 27.56 3.14
N LYS A 125 10.13 28.01 1.90
CA LYS A 125 8.92 28.70 1.43
C LYS A 125 7.94 27.69 0.85
N LEU A 126 6.76 27.56 1.44
CA LEU A 126 5.65 26.74 0.93
C LEU A 126 4.53 27.67 0.47
N GLY A 127 4.36 27.80 -0.85
CA GLY A 127 3.42 28.76 -1.44
C GLY A 127 3.68 30.20 -0.92
N PRO A 128 2.69 30.86 -0.27
CA PRO A 128 2.87 32.17 0.34
C PRO A 128 3.55 32.15 1.72
N LEU A 129 3.61 30.98 2.37
CA LEU A 129 4.06 30.85 3.76
C LEU A 129 5.58 30.67 3.86
N GLN A 130 6.14 31.19 4.93
CA GLN A 130 7.50 30.87 5.36
C GLN A 130 7.39 29.83 6.46
N THR A 131 8.13 28.74 6.32
CA THR A 131 8.10 27.59 7.24
C THR A 131 9.51 27.22 7.67
N TYR A 132 9.64 26.39 8.71
CA TYR A 132 10.86 25.69 9.05
C TYR A 132 10.66 24.20 8.78
N ALA A 133 11.53 23.61 7.95
CA ALA A 133 11.50 22.19 7.65
C ALA A 133 12.27 21.41 8.72
N LEU A 134 11.59 20.45 9.34
CA LEU A 134 12.08 19.62 10.42
C LEU A 134 11.87 18.15 10.05
N ASP A 135 12.95 17.42 9.80
CA ASP A 135 12.85 15.96 9.72
C ASP A 135 12.68 15.39 11.13
N VAL A 136 11.69 14.53 11.30
CA VAL A 136 11.35 13.86 12.55
C VAL A 136 11.37 12.35 12.29
N THR A 137 12.02 11.61 13.20
CA THR A 137 12.12 10.15 13.09
C THR A 137 11.91 9.51 14.45
N GLN A 138 10.85 8.73 14.63
CA GLN A 138 10.70 7.91 15.84
C GLN A 138 11.64 6.70 15.82
N ALA A 139 11.99 6.15 16.98
CA ALA A 139 12.68 4.87 17.09
C ALA A 139 11.95 3.79 16.27
N GLN A 140 12.68 3.14 15.36
CA GLN A 140 12.14 2.17 14.40
C GLN A 140 11.04 2.73 13.47
N GLY A 141 10.87 4.05 13.42
CA GLY A 141 9.95 4.73 12.53
C GLY A 141 10.62 5.14 11.21
N GLN A 142 9.80 5.65 10.29
CA GLN A 142 10.26 6.28 9.06
C GLN A 142 10.57 7.75 9.32
N THR A 143 11.51 8.35 8.58
CA THR A 143 11.72 9.81 8.63
C THR A 143 10.61 10.51 7.87
N GLU A 144 10.04 11.54 8.49
CA GLU A 144 9.01 12.40 7.89
C GLU A 144 9.42 13.86 8.06
N THR A 145 9.08 14.72 7.11
CA THR A 145 9.39 16.15 7.18
C THR A 145 8.16 16.92 7.63
N LEU A 146 8.23 17.49 8.83
CA LEU A 146 7.25 18.43 9.37
C LEU A 146 7.65 19.86 9.03
N TYR A 147 6.74 20.61 8.42
CA TYR A 147 6.91 22.02 8.11
C TYR A 147 6.11 22.85 9.12
N LEU A 148 6.81 23.62 9.95
CA LEU A 148 6.20 24.50 10.94
C LEU A 148 6.11 25.92 10.39
N ASP A 149 4.92 26.53 10.40
CA ASP A 149 4.73 27.92 9.99
C ASP A 149 5.61 28.85 10.84
N ALA A 150 6.37 29.74 10.20
CA ALA A 150 7.35 30.57 10.89
C ALA A 150 6.74 31.68 11.77
N SER A 151 5.46 31.97 11.61
CA SER A 151 4.71 32.98 12.35
C SER A 151 3.91 32.38 13.52
N THR A 152 3.27 31.23 13.31
CA THR A 152 2.42 30.58 14.31
C THR A 152 3.12 29.44 15.04
N TYR A 153 4.16 28.86 14.44
CA TYR A 153 4.87 27.65 14.89
C TYR A 153 3.99 26.38 14.96
N LEU A 154 2.80 26.42 14.37
CA LEU A 154 1.96 25.25 14.18
C LEU A 154 2.36 24.51 12.89
N PRO A 155 2.08 23.20 12.80
CA PRO A 155 2.24 22.47 11.55
C PRO A 155 1.44 23.11 10.42
N ASP A 156 2.12 23.34 9.31
CA ASP A 156 1.52 23.74 8.03
C ASP A 156 1.40 22.52 7.11
N ARG A 157 2.45 21.70 7.06
CA ARG A 157 2.50 20.50 6.24
C ARG A 157 3.26 19.38 6.93
N LEU A 158 2.81 18.15 6.77
CA LEU A 158 3.62 16.94 6.96
C LEU A 158 3.90 16.34 5.59
N ALA A 159 5.11 15.84 5.37
CA ALA A 159 5.46 15.16 4.14
C ALA A 159 6.24 13.88 4.40
N TYR A 160 5.77 12.78 3.85
CA TYR A 160 6.41 11.49 3.95
C TYR A 160 6.53 10.85 2.57
N ASP A 161 7.45 9.92 2.47
CA ASP A 161 7.67 9.17 1.26
C ASP A 161 6.75 7.94 1.25
N ASP A 162 5.96 7.82 0.18
CA ASP A 162 5.13 6.66 -0.13
C ASP A 162 5.73 5.84 -1.27
N ASP A 163 5.12 4.71 -1.60
CA ASP A 163 5.67 3.74 -2.56
C ASP A 163 6.17 4.43 -3.83
N ASP A 164 5.30 5.17 -4.52
CA ASP A 164 5.55 5.71 -5.86
C ASP A 164 5.83 7.22 -5.90
N GLY A 165 5.97 7.86 -4.74
CA GLY A 165 5.90 9.31 -4.66
C GLY A 165 6.07 9.88 -3.27
N ARG A 166 5.92 11.18 -3.18
CA ARG A 166 5.92 11.89 -1.90
C ARG A 166 4.49 12.32 -1.62
N THR A 167 3.98 11.94 -0.46
CA THR A 167 2.65 12.34 0.00
C THR A 167 2.80 13.49 0.99
N THR A 168 1.85 14.43 0.94
CA THR A 168 1.78 15.56 1.85
C THR A 168 0.42 15.67 2.49
N ILE A 169 0.38 16.06 3.76
CA ILE A 169 -0.82 16.45 4.49
C ILE A 169 -0.69 17.93 4.86
N ASP A 170 -1.53 18.78 4.29
CA ASP A 170 -1.61 20.21 4.61
C ASP A 170 -2.61 20.45 5.72
N PHE A 171 -2.18 21.12 6.79
CA PHE A 171 -2.99 21.43 7.96
C PHE A 171 -3.41 22.89 7.96
N SER A 172 -4.71 23.14 8.11
CA SER A 172 -5.24 24.50 8.21
C SER A 172 -6.44 24.58 9.17
N ASP A 173 -6.96 25.80 9.33
CA ASP A 173 -8.06 26.09 10.27
C ASP A 173 -7.75 25.62 11.70
N TRP A 174 -6.59 26.03 12.23
CA TRP A 174 -6.18 25.68 13.58
C TRP A 174 -7.09 26.34 14.62
N ARG A 175 -7.76 25.51 15.44
CA ARG A 175 -8.67 25.98 16.51
C ARG A 175 -8.26 25.45 17.86
N THR A 176 -8.63 26.20 18.91
CA THR A 176 -8.36 25.81 20.29
C THR A 176 -9.54 25.06 20.88
N VAL A 177 -9.30 23.84 21.38
CA VAL A 177 -10.28 23.01 22.09
C VAL A 177 -9.64 22.50 23.37
N ALA A 178 -10.25 22.78 24.52
CA ALA A 178 -9.71 22.45 25.85
C ALA A 178 -8.24 22.89 26.05
N GLY A 179 -7.88 24.06 25.51
CA GLY A 179 -6.54 24.64 25.61
C GLY A 179 -5.50 24.07 24.64
N ARG A 180 -5.85 23.13 23.74
CA ARG A 180 -4.95 22.55 22.74
C ARG A 180 -5.36 22.93 21.32
N ARG A 181 -4.39 23.02 20.40
CA ARG A 181 -4.62 23.36 18.98
C ARG A 181 -4.83 22.08 18.18
N TYR A 182 -5.89 22.09 17.37
CA TYR A 182 -6.21 21.02 16.42
C TYR A 182 -6.44 21.65 15.05
N ALA A 183 -5.93 21.04 13.99
CA ALA A 183 -6.27 21.41 12.62
C ALA A 183 -7.72 20.99 12.35
N PHE A 184 -8.52 21.89 11.80
CA PHE A 184 -9.91 21.56 11.42
C PHE A 184 -10.04 21.23 9.94
N THR A 185 -8.98 21.41 9.16
CA THR A 185 -8.92 21.01 7.76
C THR A 185 -7.58 20.36 7.47
N ASN A 186 -7.63 19.12 6.98
CA ASN A 186 -6.45 18.40 6.50
C ASN A 186 -6.65 18.10 5.02
N VAL A 187 -5.65 18.39 4.18
CA VAL A 187 -5.67 18.04 2.75
C VAL A 187 -4.51 17.09 2.45
N THR A 188 -4.83 15.87 2.05
CA THR A 188 -3.85 14.87 1.65
C THR A 188 -3.67 14.90 0.13
N SER A 189 -2.41 14.91 -0.32
CA SER A 189 -2.04 15.01 -1.74
C SER A 189 -0.81 14.17 -2.04
N ASP A 190 -0.80 13.50 -3.20
CA ASP A 190 0.36 12.82 -3.79
C ASP A 190 1.12 13.69 -4.82
N GLY A 191 0.66 14.94 -4.99
CA GLY A 191 1.16 15.90 -5.97
C GLY A 191 0.27 16.08 -7.21
N ASP A 192 -0.67 15.18 -7.49
CA ASP A 192 -1.76 15.40 -8.45
C ASP A 192 -3.04 15.85 -7.73
N HIS A 193 -3.25 17.16 -7.73
CA HIS A 193 -4.36 17.81 -7.06
C HIS A 193 -5.76 17.37 -7.55
N ALA A 194 -5.86 16.61 -8.64
CA ALA A 194 -7.12 16.00 -9.06
C ALA A 194 -7.62 14.92 -8.10
N PHE A 195 -6.73 14.31 -7.32
CA PHE A 195 -7.04 13.19 -6.43
C PHE A 195 -6.93 13.52 -4.94
N ASP A 196 -6.65 14.79 -4.61
CA ASP A 196 -6.59 15.25 -3.23
C ASP A 196 -7.86 14.88 -2.45
N THR A 197 -7.65 14.42 -1.22
CA THR A 197 -8.72 14.22 -0.24
C THR A 197 -8.65 15.32 0.82
N THR A 198 -9.81 15.76 1.27
CA THR A 198 -9.97 16.79 2.28
C THR A 198 -10.81 16.26 3.43
N GLU A 199 -10.23 16.25 4.62
CA GLU A 199 -10.94 16.06 5.87
C GLU A 199 -11.31 17.42 6.47
N THR A 200 -12.54 17.57 6.90
CA THR A 200 -13.01 18.73 7.66
C THR A 200 -13.55 18.28 9.00
N THR A 201 -12.81 18.61 10.06
CA THR A 201 -13.22 18.33 11.43
C THR A 201 -14.42 19.20 11.80
N THR A 202 -15.44 18.56 12.36
CA THR A 202 -16.67 19.23 12.83
C THR A 202 -16.83 19.16 14.34
N SER A 203 -16.26 18.14 14.99
CA SER A 203 -16.25 17.99 16.45
C SER A 203 -14.92 17.47 16.98
N VAL A 204 -14.54 17.99 18.14
CA VAL A 204 -13.40 17.53 18.94
C VAL A 204 -13.88 17.48 20.39
N GLU A 205 -13.94 16.28 20.96
CA GLU A 205 -14.60 16.01 22.23
C GLU A 205 -13.63 15.32 23.21
N PRO A 206 -12.77 16.09 23.90
CA PRO A 206 -11.86 15.56 24.90
C PRO A 206 -12.61 15.17 26.18
N GLY A 207 -12.16 14.10 26.84
CA GLY A 207 -12.73 13.62 28.10
C GLY A 207 -14.04 12.82 27.93
N THR A 208 -14.47 12.55 26.70
CA THR A 208 -15.66 11.72 26.43
C THR A 208 -15.43 10.28 26.90
N ARG A 209 -16.43 9.69 27.58
CA ARG A 209 -16.39 8.28 27.97
C ARG A 209 -16.60 7.40 26.75
N ILE A 210 -15.65 6.51 26.48
CA ILE A 210 -15.69 5.60 25.33
C ILE A 210 -15.96 4.17 25.83
N ALA A 211 -16.93 3.49 25.22
CA ALA A 211 -17.23 2.10 25.53
C ALA A 211 -16.09 1.19 25.07
N ALA A 212 -15.71 0.20 25.89
CA ALA A 212 -14.62 -0.72 25.57
C ALA A 212 -14.86 -1.51 24.27
N SER A 213 -16.12 -1.75 23.91
CA SER A 213 -16.51 -2.45 22.68
C SER A 213 -16.16 -1.70 21.39
N ILE A 214 -15.87 -0.39 21.45
CA ILE A 214 -15.36 0.37 20.30
C ILE A 214 -14.01 -0.18 19.84
N PHE A 215 -13.20 -0.67 20.78
CA PHE A 215 -11.86 -1.22 20.53
C PHE A 215 -11.87 -2.76 20.45
N ALA A 216 -13.00 -3.37 20.11
CA ALA A 216 -13.05 -4.82 19.89
C ALA A 216 -12.13 -5.20 18.71
N PRO A 217 -11.42 -6.34 18.79
CA PRO A 217 -10.57 -6.81 17.69
C PRO A 217 -11.33 -6.90 16.37
N LEU A 218 -10.65 -6.54 15.28
CA LEU A 218 -11.17 -6.69 13.93
C LEU A 218 -11.21 -8.18 13.56
N VAL A 219 -12.23 -8.58 12.79
CA VAL A 219 -12.43 -9.96 12.36
C VAL A 219 -12.24 -10.01 10.84
N PRO A 220 -11.21 -10.72 10.33
CA PRO A 220 -11.00 -10.85 8.89
C PRO A 220 -12.14 -11.63 8.24
N ARG A 221 -12.49 -11.25 7.02
CA ARG A 221 -13.35 -12.06 6.16
C ARG A 221 -12.70 -13.41 5.85
N THR A 222 -13.51 -14.40 5.51
CA THR A 222 -13.05 -15.71 5.04
C THR A 222 -13.90 -16.11 3.86
N ILE A 223 -13.30 -16.79 2.87
CA ILE A 223 -14.04 -17.31 1.72
C ILE A 223 -15.16 -18.26 2.17
N GLU A 224 -16.36 -18.05 1.63
CA GLU A 224 -17.54 -18.84 1.98
C GLU A 224 -17.50 -20.19 1.27
N MET A 225 -16.95 -21.20 1.95
CA MET A 225 -17.02 -22.61 1.54
C MET A 225 -16.65 -23.55 2.71
N ASN A 226 -17.05 -24.82 2.65
CA ASN A 226 -16.87 -25.77 3.75
C ASN A 226 -15.73 -26.79 3.55
N ALA A 227 -15.14 -26.85 2.36
CA ALA A 227 -14.05 -27.76 2.03
C ALA A 227 -13.21 -27.21 0.87
N PRO A 228 -11.90 -27.49 0.83
CA PRO A 228 -11.03 -27.05 -0.26
C PRO A 228 -11.54 -27.53 -1.63
N GLU A 229 -11.37 -26.71 -2.66
CA GLU A 229 -11.65 -27.04 -4.05
C GLU A 229 -10.38 -26.93 -4.88
N THR A 230 -10.20 -27.82 -5.86
CA THR A 230 -9.18 -27.68 -6.90
C THR A 230 -9.84 -27.33 -8.22
N VAL A 231 -9.39 -26.25 -8.84
CA VAL A 231 -9.86 -25.80 -10.15
C VAL A 231 -8.74 -25.89 -11.18
N ALA A 232 -9.12 -26.20 -12.43
CA ALA A 232 -8.21 -26.15 -13.55
C ALA A 232 -8.02 -24.71 -14.04
N LEU A 233 -6.78 -24.35 -14.33
CA LEU A 233 -6.39 -23.02 -14.80
C LEU A 233 -6.16 -23.02 -16.31
N LYS A 234 -6.42 -21.85 -16.92
CA LYS A 234 -6.03 -21.59 -18.31
C LYS A 234 -4.75 -20.77 -18.31
N GLU A 235 -3.75 -21.21 -19.06
CA GLU A 235 -2.52 -20.44 -19.28
C GLU A 235 -2.61 -19.71 -20.63
N ARG A 236 -2.33 -18.40 -20.64
CA ARG A 236 -2.30 -17.55 -21.85
C ARG A 236 -1.30 -16.43 -21.67
N GLU A 237 -0.45 -16.20 -22.68
CA GLU A 237 0.56 -15.12 -22.66
C GLU A 237 1.41 -15.10 -21.38
N GLY A 238 1.80 -16.28 -20.88
CA GLY A 238 2.61 -16.39 -19.66
C GLY A 238 1.86 -16.24 -18.33
N HIS A 239 0.54 -15.98 -18.36
CA HIS A 239 -0.31 -15.76 -17.18
C HIS A 239 -1.28 -16.92 -16.95
N PHE A 240 -1.80 -17.04 -15.72
CA PHE A 240 -2.78 -18.05 -15.33
C PHE A 240 -4.13 -17.45 -14.97
N TYR A 241 -5.20 -18.09 -15.42
CA TYR A 241 -6.57 -17.62 -15.25
C TYR A 241 -7.45 -18.65 -14.57
N ALA A 242 -8.15 -18.23 -13.50
CA ALA A 242 -9.14 -19.03 -12.79
C ALA A 242 -10.56 -18.81 -13.36
N PRO A 243 -11.41 -19.85 -13.37
CA PRO A 243 -12.82 -19.70 -13.69
C PRO A 243 -13.56 -18.96 -12.56
N VAL A 244 -14.37 -17.97 -12.94
CA VAL A 244 -15.18 -17.18 -12.01
C VAL A 244 -16.62 -17.07 -12.54
N THR A 245 -17.60 -17.08 -11.64
CA THR A 245 -19.01 -16.83 -11.95
C THR A 245 -19.50 -15.59 -11.23
N ILE A 246 -20.13 -14.66 -11.96
CA ILE A 246 -20.77 -13.47 -11.41
C ILE A 246 -22.18 -13.36 -12.01
N GLY A 247 -23.20 -13.23 -11.16
CA GLY A 247 -24.59 -13.12 -11.61
C GLY A 247 -25.04 -14.27 -12.51
N GLY A 248 -24.53 -15.49 -12.28
CA GLY A 248 -24.80 -16.67 -13.10
C GLY A 248 -24.08 -16.74 -14.46
N ARG A 249 -23.17 -15.81 -14.75
CA ARG A 249 -22.40 -15.77 -16.00
C ARG A 249 -20.94 -16.13 -15.73
N ALA A 250 -20.33 -16.88 -16.65
CA ALA A 250 -18.96 -17.35 -16.53
C ALA A 250 -17.96 -16.36 -17.14
N PHE A 251 -16.89 -16.10 -16.41
CA PHE A 251 -15.75 -15.25 -16.76
C PHE A 251 -14.43 -15.96 -16.43
N THR A 252 -13.31 -15.37 -16.84
CA THR A 252 -11.97 -15.84 -16.44
C THR A 252 -11.14 -14.71 -15.86
N PHE A 253 -10.63 -14.90 -14.65
CA PHE A 253 -9.88 -13.86 -13.94
C PHE A 253 -8.41 -14.22 -13.89
N LEU A 254 -7.55 -13.24 -14.18
CA LEU A 254 -6.11 -13.34 -13.94
C LEU A 254 -5.87 -13.58 -12.45
N ILE A 255 -5.03 -14.55 -12.12
CA ILE A 255 -4.57 -14.78 -10.74
C ILE A 255 -3.39 -13.85 -10.49
N ASP A 256 -3.55 -12.90 -9.58
CA ASP A 256 -2.58 -11.82 -9.40
C ASP A 256 -2.41 -11.46 -7.93
N THR A 257 -1.30 -11.90 -7.34
CA THR A 257 -0.93 -11.56 -5.96
C THR A 257 -0.38 -10.14 -5.82
N GLY A 258 0.02 -9.50 -6.92
CA GLY A 258 0.46 -8.10 -6.95
C GLY A 258 -0.69 -7.09 -7.01
N ALA A 259 -1.93 -7.53 -7.22
CA ALA A 259 -3.10 -6.67 -7.24
C ALA A 259 -3.71 -6.50 -5.83
N GLN A 260 -3.74 -5.26 -5.33
CA GLN A 260 -4.33 -4.91 -4.02
C GLN A 260 -5.84 -5.12 -3.93
N ASN A 261 -6.53 -5.21 -5.08
CA ASN A 261 -7.99 -5.29 -5.16
C ASN A 261 -8.42 -6.34 -6.17
N ILE A 262 -9.68 -6.78 -6.08
CA ILE A 262 -10.34 -7.43 -7.21
C ILE A 262 -10.68 -6.38 -8.25
N VAL A 263 -10.26 -6.61 -9.50
CA VAL A 263 -10.49 -5.68 -10.62
C VAL A 263 -11.43 -6.29 -11.63
N LEU A 264 -12.43 -5.53 -12.09
CA LEU A 264 -13.27 -5.88 -13.22
C LEU A 264 -12.91 -5.04 -14.44
N ASP A 265 -12.92 -5.66 -15.62
CA ASP A 265 -12.91 -4.89 -16.85
C ASP A 265 -14.23 -4.10 -16.98
N ARG A 266 -14.16 -2.84 -17.45
CA ARG A 266 -15.33 -1.98 -17.65
C ARG A 266 -16.41 -2.64 -18.52
N ARG A 267 -16.04 -3.49 -19.48
CA ARG A 267 -17.01 -4.23 -20.28
C ARG A 267 -17.81 -5.21 -19.43
N VAL A 268 -17.16 -5.91 -18.49
CA VAL A 268 -17.82 -6.87 -17.60
C VAL A 268 -18.80 -6.15 -16.68
N VAL A 269 -18.42 -4.99 -16.16
CA VAL A 269 -19.29 -4.11 -15.36
C VAL A 269 -20.52 -3.69 -16.16
N ALA A 270 -20.34 -3.19 -17.39
CA ALA A 270 -21.44 -2.78 -18.25
C ALA A 270 -22.34 -3.96 -18.66
N GLU A 271 -21.74 -5.12 -18.95
CA GLU A 271 -22.40 -6.37 -19.30
C GLU A 271 -23.29 -6.92 -18.17
N LEU A 272 -22.87 -6.71 -16.92
CA LEU A 272 -23.60 -7.09 -15.71
C LEU A 272 -24.56 -5.99 -15.22
N GLY A 273 -24.46 -4.77 -15.74
CA GLY A 273 -25.28 -3.63 -15.31
C GLY A 273 -24.97 -3.17 -13.88
N LEU A 274 -23.72 -3.33 -13.43
CA LEU A 274 -23.32 -2.90 -12.08
C LEU A 274 -23.18 -1.36 -12.03
N PRO A 275 -23.75 -0.69 -11.02
CA PRO A 275 -23.52 0.74 -10.83
C PRO A 275 -22.05 0.99 -10.49
N SER A 276 -21.45 1.99 -11.12
CA SER A 276 -20.08 2.45 -10.83
C SER A 276 -20.09 3.89 -10.35
N VAL A 277 -19.27 4.21 -9.36
CA VAL A 277 -19.15 5.53 -8.75
C VAL A 277 -17.68 5.94 -8.58
N GLY A 278 -17.45 7.25 -8.50
CA GLY A 278 -16.13 7.84 -8.29
C GLY A 278 -15.23 7.88 -9.54
N SER A 279 -14.16 8.66 -9.44
CA SER A 279 -13.05 8.68 -10.39
C SER A 279 -11.75 8.77 -9.60
N LEU A 280 -11.21 7.63 -9.20
CA LEU A 280 -9.97 7.48 -8.46
C LEU A 280 -8.77 7.37 -9.41
N GLU A 281 -7.58 7.53 -8.84
CA GLU A 281 -6.33 7.22 -9.52
C GLU A 281 -6.03 5.71 -9.45
N ALA A 282 -5.45 5.16 -10.52
CA ALA A 282 -4.86 3.83 -10.54
C ALA A 282 -3.35 3.94 -10.65
N SER A 283 -2.63 3.23 -9.78
CA SER A 283 -1.17 3.12 -9.82
C SER A 283 -0.76 1.75 -10.37
N GLY A 284 0.02 1.77 -11.46
CA GLY A 284 0.66 0.59 -12.05
C GLY A 284 1.96 0.98 -12.74
N ALA A 285 2.14 0.63 -14.01
CA ALA A 285 3.29 1.06 -14.82
C ALA A 285 3.43 2.58 -14.93
N SER A 286 2.30 3.29 -14.88
CA SER A 286 2.24 4.73 -14.63
C SER A 286 1.01 5.05 -13.78
N ARG A 287 0.93 6.29 -13.28
CA ARG A 287 -0.29 6.80 -12.64
C ARG A 287 -1.28 7.23 -13.71
N THR A 288 -2.50 6.68 -13.64
CA THR A 288 -3.57 6.99 -14.60
C THR A 288 -4.89 7.19 -13.90
N GLY A 289 -5.64 8.22 -14.29
CA GLY A 289 -7.02 8.40 -13.86
C GLY A 289 -7.98 7.42 -14.55
N GLY A 290 -9.20 7.32 -14.02
CA GLY A 290 -10.27 6.52 -14.59
C GLY A 290 -10.54 5.21 -13.86
N LEU A 291 -9.96 5.02 -12.68
CA LEU A 291 -10.41 4.00 -11.76
C LEU A 291 -11.80 4.38 -11.26
N SER A 292 -12.77 3.48 -11.34
CA SER A 292 -14.06 3.64 -10.65
C SER A 292 -14.35 2.43 -9.78
N LEU A 293 -15.25 2.60 -8.82
CA LEU A 293 -15.64 1.57 -7.87
C LEU A 293 -17.02 1.03 -8.24
N ALA A 294 -17.22 -0.26 -8.09
CA ALA A 294 -18.52 -0.90 -8.25
C ALA A 294 -18.83 -1.81 -7.07
N GLN A 295 -20.10 -1.88 -6.68
CA GLN A 295 -20.55 -2.89 -5.73
C GLN A 295 -20.80 -4.19 -6.48
N LEU A 296 -20.18 -5.27 -6.02
CA LEU A 296 -20.33 -6.61 -6.54
C LEU A 296 -20.97 -7.51 -5.46
N PRO A 297 -22.27 -7.85 -5.60
CA PRO A 297 -22.97 -8.64 -4.57
C PRO A 297 -22.34 -10.00 -4.30
N GLN A 298 -21.82 -10.64 -5.36
CA GLN A 298 -21.25 -11.98 -5.26
C GLN A 298 -20.26 -12.26 -6.39
N LEU A 299 -19.13 -12.87 -6.03
CA LEU A 299 -18.15 -13.47 -6.93
C LEU A 299 -17.92 -14.91 -6.49
N VAL A 300 -18.11 -15.86 -7.40
CA VAL A 300 -17.85 -17.29 -7.15
C VAL A 300 -16.60 -17.72 -7.90
N VAL A 301 -15.54 -18.09 -7.19
CA VAL A 301 -14.32 -18.71 -7.73
C VAL A 301 -14.53 -20.23 -7.82
N GLY A 302 -14.23 -20.83 -8.97
CA GLY A 302 -14.47 -22.25 -9.19
C GLY A 302 -15.97 -22.58 -9.22
N THR A 303 -16.37 -23.58 -8.44
CA THR A 303 -17.77 -24.01 -8.36
C THR A 303 -18.46 -23.61 -7.05
N ARG A 304 -17.69 -23.33 -5.98
CA ARG A 304 -18.27 -23.08 -4.65
C ARG A 304 -17.59 -22.00 -3.81
N GLY A 305 -16.39 -21.53 -4.14
CA GLY A 305 -15.71 -20.51 -3.37
C GLY A 305 -16.38 -19.15 -3.52
N THR A 306 -17.07 -18.65 -2.50
CA THR A 306 -17.89 -17.43 -2.64
C THR A 306 -17.32 -16.27 -1.84
N LEU A 307 -17.24 -15.10 -2.48
CA LEU A 307 -16.98 -13.82 -1.85
C LEU A 307 -18.19 -12.92 -2.08
N SER A 308 -18.84 -12.49 -1.00
CA SER A 308 -20.06 -11.67 -1.05
C SER A 308 -19.77 -10.21 -0.69
N ASP A 309 -20.67 -9.31 -1.10
CA ASP A 309 -20.69 -7.88 -0.73
C ASP A 309 -19.36 -7.16 -0.96
N LEU A 310 -18.75 -7.39 -2.12
CA LEU A 310 -17.46 -6.81 -2.49
C LEU A 310 -17.63 -5.39 -3.02
N VAL A 311 -16.68 -4.53 -2.72
CA VAL A 311 -16.38 -3.32 -3.50
C VAL A 311 -15.19 -3.66 -4.39
N VAL A 312 -15.40 -3.56 -5.70
CA VAL A 312 -14.39 -3.90 -6.70
C VAL A 312 -13.95 -2.67 -7.46
N THR A 313 -12.69 -2.69 -7.88
CA THR A 313 -12.12 -1.69 -8.76
C THR A 313 -12.48 -1.99 -10.21
N THR A 314 -12.70 -0.97 -11.04
CA THR A 314 -13.01 -1.14 -12.46
C THR A 314 -12.02 -0.37 -13.33
N LEU A 315 -11.46 -1.03 -14.35
CA LEU A 315 -10.47 -0.46 -15.29
C LEU A 315 -10.75 -0.89 -16.73
N ASP A 316 -10.14 -0.21 -17.70
CA ASP A 316 -10.05 -0.69 -19.08
C ASP A 316 -8.83 -1.61 -19.21
N LEU A 317 -9.04 -2.90 -18.94
CA LEU A 317 -7.95 -3.88 -18.98
C LEU A 317 -7.56 -4.21 -20.42
N GLY A 318 -8.47 -4.03 -21.37
CA GLY A 318 -8.19 -4.12 -22.80
C GLY A 318 -7.18 -3.07 -23.25
N ALA A 319 -7.36 -1.80 -22.87
CA ALA A 319 -6.41 -0.73 -23.17
C ALA A 319 -5.03 -0.98 -22.53
N SER A 320 -4.99 -1.55 -21.32
CA SER A 320 -3.74 -1.87 -20.61
C SER A 320 -2.89 -2.94 -21.30
N THR A 321 -3.48 -3.74 -22.19
CA THR A 321 -2.78 -4.74 -23.02
C THR A 321 -2.63 -4.30 -24.48
N GLU A 322 -2.96 -3.04 -24.81
CA GLU A 322 -3.10 -2.55 -26.19
C GLU A 322 -4.03 -3.43 -27.06
N GLY A 323 -4.97 -4.12 -26.43
CA GLY A 323 -5.89 -5.06 -27.07
C GLY A 323 -5.25 -6.38 -27.50
N ALA A 324 -4.00 -6.68 -27.08
CA ALA A 324 -3.30 -7.91 -27.42
C ALA A 324 -4.08 -9.16 -26.96
N PHE A 325 -4.72 -9.09 -25.79
CA PHE A 325 -5.62 -10.13 -25.30
C PHE A 325 -6.66 -9.57 -24.33
N ARG A 326 -7.72 -10.36 -24.10
CA ARG A 326 -8.83 -9.96 -23.24
C ARG A 326 -8.67 -10.51 -21.84
N ILE A 327 -8.83 -9.64 -20.85
CA ILE A 327 -8.91 -9.97 -19.44
C ILE A 327 -10.31 -9.56 -18.96
N ASP A 328 -11.06 -10.48 -18.36
CA ASP A 328 -12.38 -10.15 -17.81
C ASP A 328 -12.28 -9.49 -16.43
N GLY A 329 -11.24 -9.87 -15.66
CA GLY A 329 -10.95 -9.32 -14.36
C GLY A 329 -9.66 -9.88 -13.77
N ILE A 330 -9.30 -9.37 -12.60
CA ILE A 330 -8.13 -9.75 -11.82
C ILE A 330 -8.62 -10.21 -10.44
N LEU A 331 -8.16 -11.39 -10.02
CA LEU A 331 -8.41 -11.96 -8.71
C LEU A 331 -7.22 -11.61 -7.80
N GLY A 332 -7.36 -10.50 -7.08
CA GLY A 332 -6.32 -9.89 -6.25
C GLY A 332 -6.38 -10.27 -4.77
N TYR A 333 -5.74 -9.43 -3.94
CA TYR A 333 -5.55 -9.61 -2.51
C TYR A 333 -6.78 -10.07 -1.72
N PRO A 334 -8.01 -9.56 -1.92
CA PRO A 334 -9.18 -10.02 -1.15
C PRO A 334 -9.47 -11.52 -1.25
N PHE A 335 -9.09 -12.17 -2.35
CA PHE A 335 -9.21 -13.62 -2.49
C PHE A 335 -8.12 -14.35 -1.69
N PHE A 336 -6.87 -13.89 -1.77
CA PHE A 336 -5.74 -14.52 -1.07
C PHE A 336 -5.77 -14.26 0.43
N ALA A 337 -6.24 -13.10 0.88
CA ALA A 337 -6.37 -12.76 2.30
C ALA A 337 -7.46 -13.59 2.98
N SER A 338 -8.50 -13.96 2.23
CA SER A 338 -9.65 -14.71 2.74
C SER A 338 -9.50 -16.24 2.60
N SER A 339 -8.42 -16.73 1.99
CA SER A 339 -8.25 -18.14 1.61
C SER A 339 -6.85 -18.67 1.88
N LEU A 340 -6.73 -19.97 2.17
CA LEU A 340 -5.48 -20.70 1.97
C LEU A 340 -5.41 -21.15 0.51
N VAL A 341 -4.35 -20.78 -0.22
CA VAL A 341 -4.27 -20.96 -1.68
C VAL A 341 -2.99 -21.69 -2.08
N HIS A 342 -3.12 -22.91 -2.58
CA HIS A 342 -2.04 -23.68 -3.21
C HIS A 342 -2.11 -23.55 -4.73
N PHE A 343 -1.00 -23.15 -5.35
CA PHE A 343 -0.84 -22.93 -6.77
C PHE A 343 0.21 -23.91 -7.33
N ASP A 344 -0.20 -24.77 -8.26
CA ASP A 344 0.67 -25.67 -9.06
C ASP A 344 0.67 -25.17 -10.52
N PRO A 345 1.64 -24.32 -10.90
CA PRO A 345 1.78 -23.81 -12.27
C PRO A 345 2.01 -24.93 -13.29
N ALA A 346 2.78 -25.97 -12.93
CA ALA A 346 3.11 -27.08 -13.84
C ALA A 346 1.88 -27.93 -14.18
N GLY A 347 1.00 -28.14 -13.20
CA GLY A 347 -0.28 -28.84 -13.34
C GLY A 347 -1.42 -27.96 -13.79
N ARG A 348 -1.19 -26.64 -13.86
CA ARG A 348 -2.20 -25.62 -14.17
C ARG A 348 -3.40 -25.78 -13.25
N SER A 349 -3.17 -25.83 -11.95
CA SER A 349 -4.24 -26.00 -10.97
C SER A 349 -4.08 -25.06 -9.78
N LEU A 350 -5.23 -24.68 -9.21
CA LEU A 350 -5.33 -23.88 -8.00
C LEU A 350 -6.20 -24.64 -7.01
N THR A 351 -5.65 -24.98 -5.86
CA THR A 351 -6.39 -25.54 -4.72
C THR A 351 -6.58 -24.46 -3.69
N PHE A 352 -7.82 -24.17 -3.29
CA PHE A 352 -8.08 -23.14 -2.29
C PHE A 352 -9.22 -23.53 -1.36
N GLY A 353 -9.21 -22.96 -0.16
CA GLY A 353 -10.23 -23.16 0.87
C GLY A 353 -10.10 -22.13 1.99
N PRO A 354 -10.93 -22.20 3.04
CA PRO A 354 -10.78 -21.34 4.22
C PRO A 354 -9.37 -21.46 4.82
N PRO A 355 -8.86 -20.45 5.54
CA PRO A 355 -7.62 -20.58 6.28
C PRO A 355 -7.58 -21.87 7.12
N SER A 356 -6.42 -22.54 7.15
CA SER A 356 -6.23 -23.85 7.81
C SER A 356 -7.02 -25.04 7.25
N SER A 357 -7.63 -24.93 6.06
CA SER A 357 -8.45 -26.02 5.49
C SER A 357 -7.65 -27.19 4.88
N PHE A 358 -6.36 -27.00 4.64
CA PHE A 358 -5.40 -28.04 4.27
C PHE A 358 -4.01 -27.70 4.83
N VAL A 359 -3.07 -28.65 4.78
CA VAL A 359 -1.71 -28.46 5.30
C VAL A 359 -0.80 -28.01 4.17
N PRO A 360 -0.17 -26.82 4.25
CA PRO A 360 0.82 -26.38 3.27
C PRO A 360 2.05 -27.30 3.26
N SER A 361 2.63 -27.49 2.08
CA SER A 361 3.90 -28.21 1.88
C SER A 361 5.02 -27.24 1.49
N GLY A 362 6.27 -27.67 1.68
CA GLY A 362 7.45 -26.87 1.36
C GLY A 362 7.99 -26.01 2.50
N GLN A 363 8.99 -25.21 2.18
CA GLN A 363 9.67 -24.35 3.14
C GLN A 363 8.85 -23.09 3.40
N ARG A 364 8.61 -22.79 4.68
CA ARG A 364 7.95 -21.56 5.11
C ARG A 364 8.86 -20.35 4.95
N VAL A 365 8.35 -19.34 4.26
CA VAL A 365 8.89 -17.98 4.16
C VAL A 365 7.90 -17.05 4.87
N VAL A 366 8.41 -16.17 5.73
CA VAL A 366 7.57 -15.11 6.32
C VAL A 366 7.29 -14.08 5.24
N ILE A 367 6.04 -13.65 5.15
CA ILE A 367 5.64 -12.56 4.26
C ILE A 367 5.03 -11.41 5.07
N SER A 368 5.18 -10.19 4.59
CA SER A 368 4.38 -9.05 5.04
C SER A 368 3.25 -8.82 4.04
N THR A 369 2.09 -8.43 4.53
CA THR A 369 0.92 -8.04 3.72
C THR A 369 0.48 -6.61 4.00
N ASP A 370 1.35 -5.82 4.62
CA ASP A 370 1.08 -4.47 5.13
C ASP A 370 0.43 -3.55 4.07
N ARG A 371 0.89 -3.68 2.82
CA ARG A 371 0.40 -2.92 1.66
C ARG A 371 -0.59 -3.66 0.76
N ALA A 372 -1.26 -4.69 1.30
CA ALA A 372 -2.26 -5.49 0.59
C ALA A 372 -1.71 -6.27 -0.64
N PHE A 373 -0.47 -6.78 -0.53
CA PHE A 373 0.10 -7.82 -1.39
C PHE A 373 1.23 -8.54 -0.62
N PRO A 374 1.62 -9.77 -1.01
CA PRO A 374 2.64 -10.52 -0.28
C PRO A 374 4.05 -10.05 -0.62
N GLU A 375 4.74 -9.49 0.36
CA GLU A 375 6.15 -9.12 0.31
C GLU A 375 7.00 -10.17 1.01
N ALA A 376 8.07 -10.62 0.37
CA ALA A 376 9.02 -11.57 0.92
C ALA A 376 10.46 -11.06 0.80
N THR A 377 11.30 -11.38 1.78
CA THR A 377 12.75 -11.12 1.67
C THR A 377 13.44 -12.26 0.93
N PHE A 378 14.09 -11.93 -0.19
CA PHE A 378 14.90 -12.86 -0.97
C PHE A 378 16.36 -12.41 -1.04
N ARG A 379 17.26 -13.36 -1.33
CA ARG A 379 18.69 -13.09 -1.37
C ARG A 379 19.20 -12.94 -2.78
N ILE A 380 19.85 -11.82 -3.03
CA ILE A 380 20.46 -11.43 -4.29
C ILE A 380 21.96 -11.69 -4.23
N ASN A 381 22.51 -12.33 -5.27
CA ASN A 381 23.94 -12.57 -5.45
C ASN A 381 24.64 -13.11 -4.19
N GLY A 382 23.95 -14.00 -3.45
CA GLY A 382 24.45 -14.64 -2.23
C GLY A 382 24.74 -13.73 -1.03
N SER A 383 24.51 -12.42 -1.11
CA SER A 383 25.03 -11.46 -0.12
C SER A 383 24.08 -10.36 0.31
N LEU A 384 23.04 -10.05 -0.48
CA LEU A 384 22.09 -8.99 -0.17
C LEU A 384 20.70 -9.56 0.02
N ASP A 385 20.15 -9.47 1.23
CA ASP A 385 18.73 -9.74 1.48
C ASP A 385 17.92 -8.47 1.14
N ALA A 386 16.90 -8.60 0.30
CA ALA A 386 16.06 -7.49 -0.14
C ALA A 386 14.57 -7.89 -0.22
N PRO A 387 13.64 -6.96 0.07
CA PRO A 387 12.21 -7.21 -0.04
C PRO A 387 11.75 -7.19 -1.50
N PHE A 388 10.87 -8.13 -1.86
CA PHE A 388 10.26 -8.25 -3.17
C PHE A 388 8.77 -8.53 -3.04
N ILE A 389 7.98 -7.97 -3.96
CA ILE A 389 6.61 -8.41 -4.17
C ILE A 389 6.64 -9.79 -4.83
N VAL A 390 5.92 -10.75 -4.26
CA VAL A 390 5.68 -12.06 -4.88
C VAL A 390 4.48 -11.93 -5.81
N ASP A 391 4.73 -11.87 -7.11
CA ASP A 391 3.76 -11.36 -8.09
C ASP A 391 3.41 -12.42 -9.13
N THR A 392 2.25 -13.04 -8.96
CA THR A 392 1.70 -14.02 -9.92
C THR A 392 1.01 -13.36 -11.13
N GLY A 393 0.79 -12.04 -11.10
CA GLY A 393 0.28 -11.25 -12.22
C GLY A 393 1.37 -10.80 -13.20
N ASN A 394 2.64 -10.82 -12.79
CA ASN A 394 3.77 -10.49 -13.66
C ASN A 394 4.29 -11.72 -14.42
N ALA A 395 4.17 -11.75 -15.75
CA ALA A 395 4.69 -12.85 -16.57
C ALA A 395 6.24 -12.90 -16.68
N ALA A 396 6.94 -11.81 -16.38
CA ALA A 396 8.41 -11.77 -16.43
C ALA A 396 9.07 -12.55 -15.28
N GLU A 397 10.40 -12.65 -15.31
CA GLU A 397 11.16 -13.30 -14.24
C GLU A 397 11.37 -12.37 -13.04
N LEU A 398 12.10 -11.27 -13.25
CA LEU A 398 12.43 -10.31 -12.20
C LEU A 398 12.29 -8.89 -12.74
N LEU A 399 11.60 -8.03 -11.99
CA LEU A 399 11.72 -6.59 -12.13
C LEU A 399 12.62 -6.06 -11.03
N LEU A 400 13.48 -5.09 -11.33
CA LEU A 400 14.19 -4.30 -10.32
C LEU A 400 13.83 -2.83 -10.49
N TYR A 401 13.51 -2.16 -9.38
CA TYR A 401 13.08 -0.77 -9.40
C TYR A 401 14.24 0.20 -9.36
N HIS A 402 14.08 1.34 -10.04
CA HIS A 402 15.11 2.36 -10.14
C HIS A 402 15.61 2.84 -8.76
N PRO A 403 14.75 3.17 -7.78
CA PRO A 403 15.21 3.64 -6.47
C PRO A 403 16.05 2.59 -5.73
N PHE A 404 15.75 1.31 -5.88
CA PHE A 404 16.56 0.23 -5.33
C PHE A 404 17.93 0.17 -6.01
N MET A 405 17.96 0.25 -7.35
CA MET A 405 19.20 0.22 -8.11
C MET A 405 20.12 1.42 -7.85
N GLU A 406 19.57 2.60 -7.55
CA GLU A 406 20.37 3.77 -7.14
C GLU A 406 21.09 3.54 -5.81
N ARG A 407 20.43 2.87 -4.85
CA ARG A 407 21.03 2.54 -3.54
C ARG A 407 21.98 1.36 -3.60
N HIS A 408 21.79 0.47 -4.56
CA HIS A 408 22.52 -0.79 -4.67
C HIS A 408 23.15 -1.00 -6.06
N GLY A 409 23.94 -0.02 -6.49
CA GLY A 409 24.66 -0.10 -7.77
C GLY A 409 25.57 -1.34 -7.86
N GLY A 410 25.66 -1.92 -9.06
CA GLY A 410 26.55 -3.05 -9.36
C GLY A 410 25.97 -4.45 -9.10
N ILE A 411 24.70 -4.56 -8.70
CA ILE A 411 24.00 -5.86 -8.58
C ILE A 411 23.82 -6.54 -9.94
N VAL A 412 23.51 -5.75 -10.97
CA VAL A 412 23.35 -6.17 -12.36
C VAL A 412 24.13 -5.25 -13.29
N GLU A 413 24.49 -5.73 -14.48
CA GLU A 413 25.12 -4.91 -15.50
C GLU A 413 24.10 -3.98 -16.17
N PHE A 414 24.49 -2.72 -16.38
CA PHE A 414 23.70 -1.77 -17.14
C PHE A 414 23.71 -2.11 -18.64
N SER A 415 22.54 -2.05 -19.27
CA SER A 415 22.38 -2.20 -20.71
C SER A 415 21.84 -0.90 -21.32
N GLN A 416 22.48 -0.42 -22.39
CA GLN A 416 21.99 0.73 -23.17
C GLN A 416 20.77 0.40 -24.04
N THR A 417 20.37 -0.88 -24.10
CA THR A 417 19.22 -1.29 -24.92
C THR A 417 17.93 -0.97 -24.18
N ASN A 418 17.32 0.15 -24.54
CA ASN A 418 16.01 0.52 -24.01
C ASN A 418 14.95 -0.48 -24.50
N ARG A 419 14.09 -0.88 -23.58
CA ARG A 419 12.94 -1.75 -23.78
C ARG A 419 11.72 -1.06 -23.20
N HIS A 420 10.57 -1.54 -23.63
CA HIS A 420 9.28 -1.14 -23.09
C HIS A 420 8.73 -2.31 -22.30
N SER A 421 8.39 -2.04 -21.04
CA SER A 421 7.65 -2.96 -20.17
C SER A 421 6.21 -2.47 -20.05
N TYR A 422 5.28 -3.41 -20.02
CA TYR A 422 3.84 -3.13 -19.98
C TYR A 422 3.28 -3.45 -18.59
N GLY A 423 2.32 -2.66 -18.13
CA GLY A 423 1.53 -2.93 -16.94
C GLY A 423 0.25 -2.11 -16.91
N ILE A 424 -0.53 -2.24 -15.84
CA ILE A 424 -1.73 -1.40 -15.63
C ILE A 424 -1.31 0.07 -15.68
N GLY A 425 -1.97 0.92 -16.46
CA GLY A 425 -1.57 2.32 -16.63
C GLY A 425 -0.53 2.59 -17.73
N GLY A 426 -0.09 1.59 -18.49
CA GLY A 426 0.58 1.80 -19.79
C GLY A 426 2.03 1.31 -19.89
N ILE A 427 2.80 1.96 -20.76
CA ILE A 427 4.19 1.58 -21.09
C ILE A 427 5.16 2.34 -20.18
N THR A 428 6.14 1.64 -19.64
CA THR A 428 7.31 2.26 -19.02
C THR A 428 8.62 1.83 -19.69
N SER A 429 9.66 2.65 -19.53
CA SER A 429 11.00 2.33 -20.04
C SER A 429 11.73 1.40 -19.08
N SER A 430 12.44 0.43 -19.63
CA SER A 430 13.26 -0.50 -18.88
C SER A 430 14.51 -0.87 -19.69
N TYR A 431 15.49 -1.50 -19.06
CA TYR A 431 16.52 -2.22 -19.80
C TYR A 431 16.61 -3.65 -19.29
N ARG A 432 16.88 -4.58 -20.21
CA ARG A 432 17.03 -6.00 -19.87
C ARG A 432 18.48 -6.33 -19.57
N THR A 433 18.68 -7.11 -18.52
CA THR A 433 19.96 -7.64 -18.05
C THR A 433 19.73 -9.00 -17.41
N SER A 434 20.76 -9.57 -16.78
CA SER A 434 20.64 -10.83 -16.03
C SER A 434 21.20 -10.67 -14.63
N LEU A 435 20.45 -11.16 -13.65
CA LEU A 435 20.91 -11.32 -12.28
C LEU A 435 21.60 -12.67 -12.13
N ALA A 436 22.80 -12.67 -11.55
CA ALA A 436 23.62 -13.87 -11.44
C ALA A 436 22.96 -14.93 -10.57
N GLU A 437 22.42 -14.55 -9.41
CA GLU A 437 21.72 -15.46 -8.50
C GLU A 437 20.58 -14.74 -7.75
N LEU A 438 19.41 -15.37 -7.71
CA LEU A 438 18.31 -15.06 -6.80
C LEU A 438 17.97 -16.31 -5.98
N ALA A 439 17.98 -16.22 -4.65
CA ALA A 439 17.61 -17.32 -3.78
C ALA A 439 16.28 -17.05 -3.08
N ILE A 440 15.30 -17.92 -3.36
CA ILE A 440 13.95 -17.91 -2.79
C ILE A 440 13.86 -19.08 -1.82
N ALA A 441 13.54 -18.81 -0.55
CA ALA A 441 13.57 -19.82 0.50
C ALA A 441 14.92 -20.59 0.56
N GLY A 442 16.04 -19.96 0.20
CA GLY A 442 17.35 -20.62 0.13
C GLY A 442 17.54 -21.57 -1.07
N ILE A 443 16.58 -21.66 -1.99
CA ILE A 443 16.71 -22.37 -3.26
C ILE A 443 17.26 -21.38 -4.30
N PRO A 444 18.49 -21.60 -4.82
CA PRO A 444 19.09 -20.66 -5.76
C PRO A 444 18.61 -20.89 -7.19
N LEU A 445 18.30 -19.78 -7.87
CA LEU A 445 18.07 -19.67 -9.29
C LEU A 445 19.17 -18.80 -9.90
N TYR A 446 19.66 -19.19 -11.06
CA TYR A 446 20.82 -18.59 -11.72
C TYR A 446 20.43 -17.97 -13.05
N ARG A 447 21.15 -16.92 -13.46
CA ARG A 447 20.94 -16.25 -14.75
C ARG A 447 19.48 -15.84 -14.93
N VAL A 448 18.94 -15.18 -13.90
CA VAL A 448 17.55 -14.72 -13.87
C VAL A 448 17.42 -13.52 -14.79
N GLU A 449 16.55 -13.60 -15.80
CA GLU A 449 16.25 -12.48 -16.68
C GLU A 449 15.66 -11.34 -15.86
N THR A 450 16.25 -10.15 -15.99
CA THR A 450 15.91 -9.01 -15.14
C THR A 450 15.62 -7.80 -16.00
N ASP A 451 14.44 -7.22 -15.84
CA ASP A 451 14.10 -5.92 -16.40
C ASP A 451 14.27 -4.86 -15.31
N VAL A 452 15.23 -3.95 -15.51
CA VAL A 452 15.42 -2.80 -14.62
C VAL A 452 14.52 -1.68 -15.08
N MET A 453 13.55 -1.35 -14.24
CA MET A 453 12.53 -0.35 -14.49
C MET A 453 13.12 1.04 -14.30
N LEU A 454 12.85 1.96 -15.23
CA LEU A 454 13.32 3.36 -15.20
C LEU A 454 12.21 4.34 -14.79
N ALA A 455 11.09 3.83 -14.29
CA ALA A 455 9.98 4.65 -13.82
C ALA A 455 10.41 5.50 -12.62
N THR A 456 9.93 6.74 -12.58
CA THR A 456 10.12 7.69 -11.46
C THR A 456 8.82 8.01 -10.72
N SER A 457 7.72 7.37 -11.13
CA SER A 457 6.38 7.47 -10.56
C SER A 457 5.56 6.21 -10.91
N GLY A 458 4.46 5.98 -10.19
CA GLY A 458 3.67 4.75 -10.32
C GLY A 458 4.31 3.54 -9.62
N ALA A 459 3.61 2.41 -9.60
CA ALA A 459 4.00 1.20 -8.85
C ALA A 459 5.41 0.67 -9.18
N PHE A 460 5.93 0.94 -10.39
CA PHE A 460 7.30 0.53 -10.77
C PHE A 460 8.41 1.48 -10.30
N ALA A 461 8.05 2.54 -9.59
CA ALA A 461 8.97 3.46 -8.93
C ALA A 461 9.00 3.25 -7.41
N ASP A 462 8.55 2.09 -6.94
CA ASP A 462 8.54 1.73 -5.52
C ASP A 462 9.92 1.95 -4.88
N ARG A 463 9.94 2.72 -3.80
CA ARG A 463 11.15 3.09 -3.09
C ARG A 463 11.53 2.13 -1.96
N PHE A 464 10.62 1.26 -1.51
CA PHE A 464 10.81 0.33 -0.40
C PHE A 464 11.20 -1.06 -0.87
N ASP A 465 10.58 -1.54 -1.95
CA ASP A 465 10.89 -2.85 -2.53
C ASP A 465 12.06 -2.81 -3.50
N ALA A 466 12.72 -3.96 -3.65
CA ALA A 466 13.69 -4.16 -4.71
C ALA A 466 13.03 -4.31 -6.08
N GLY A 467 11.81 -4.84 -6.12
CA GLY A 467 11.07 -5.12 -7.34
C GLY A 467 10.06 -6.25 -7.19
N ASN A 468 9.70 -6.87 -8.32
CA ASN A 468 8.74 -7.98 -8.37
C ASN A 468 9.42 -9.26 -8.81
N VAL A 469 9.14 -10.37 -8.11
CA VAL A 469 9.45 -11.71 -8.59
C VAL A 469 8.20 -12.27 -9.28
N GLY A 470 8.29 -12.43 -10.60
CA GLY A 470 7.16 -12.81 -11.45
C GLY A 470 7.07 -14.32 -11.75
N LEU A 471 6.03 -14.69 -12.50
CA LEU A 471 5.76 -16.05 -12.96
C LEU A 471 6.87 -16.69 -13.79
N GLY A 472 7.77 -15.92 -14.40
CA GLY A 472 8.95 -16.50 -15.04
C GLY A 472 9.84 -17.25 -14.04
N VAL A 473 9.95 -16.73 -12.82
CA VAL A 473 10.65 -17.37 -11.70
C VAL A 473 9.70 -18.31 -10.94
N LEU A 474 8.51 -17.82 -10.55
CA LEU A 474 7.61 -18.52 -9.64
C LEU A 474 7.10 -19.86 -10.21
N ARG A 475 7.03 -20.03 -11.53
CA ARG A 475 6.62 -21.29 -12.17
C ARG A 475 7.57 -22.47 -11.92
N ASN A 476 8.76 -22.21 -11.39
CA ASN A 476 9.69 -23.26 -10.95
C ASN A 476 9.26 -23.92 -9.63
N PHE A 477 8.24 -23.38 -8.95
CA PHE A 477 7.84 -23.83 -7.62
C PHE A 477 6.37 -24.26 -7.57
N ASP A 478 6.11 -25.20 -6.67
CA ASP A 478 4.78 -25.43 -6.11
C ASP A 478 4.67 -24.55 -4.85
N MET A 479 3.59 -23.78 -4.76
CA MET A 479 3.52 -22.63 -3.84
C MET A 479 2.22 -22.62 -3.05
N THR A 480 2.27 -22.30 -1.76
CA THR A 480 1.06 -22.01 -0.96
C THR A 480 1.12 -20.63 -0.35
N PHE A 481 0.13 -19.78 -0.67
CA PHE A 481 -0.11 -18.50 -0.03
C PHE A 481 -1.05 -18.70 1.16
N ASP A 482 -0.55 -18.38 2.35
CA ASP A 482 -1.26 -18.47 3.63
C ASP A 482 -1.18 -17.10 4.31
N LEU A 483 -1.82 -16.11 3.69
CA LEU A 483 -1.73 -14.70 4.10
C LEU A 483 -2.31 -14.49 5.51
N ALA A 484 -3.30 -15.28 5.90
CA ALA A 484 -3.90 -15.24 7.24
C ALA A 484 -2.92 -15.63 8.36
N HIS A 485 -1.78 -16.25 8.04
CA HIS A 485 -0.73 -16.63 8.98
C HIS A 485 0.65 -16.09 8.57
N ASP A 486 0.68 -15.00 7.78
CA ASP A 486 1.91 -14.31 7.34
C ASP A 486 2.93 -15.29 6.73
N ALA A 487 2.45 -16.23 5.91
CA ALA A 487 3.25 -17.33 5.40
C ALA A 487 3.11 -17.54 3.89
N PHE A 488 4.25 -17.82 3.27
CA PHE A 488 4.38 -18.31 1.92
C PHE A 488 5.19 -19.60 1.95
N TYR A 489 4.64 -20.71 1.47
CA TYR A 489 5.33 -21.99 1.44
C TYR A 489 5.76 -22.32 0.02
N VAL A 490 7.01 -22.77 -0.11
CA VAL A 490 7.64 -22.96 -1.42
C VAL A 490 8.40 -24.28 -1.43
N GLU A 491 8.18 -25.08 -2.48
CA GLU A 491 9.03 -26.20 -2.82
C GLU A 491 9.25 -26.30 -4.33
N ARG A 492 10.26 -27.06 -4.75
CA ARG A 492 10.57 -27.22 -6.18
C ARG A 492 9.40 -27.88 -6.88
N GLY A 493 8.87 -27.21 -7.89
CA GLY A 493 7.81 -27.74 -8.74
C GLY A 493 8.34 -28.80 -9.69
N ARG A 494 7.43 -29.51 -10.35
CA ARG A 494 7.76 -30.59 -11.29
C ARG A 494 8.64 -30.17 -12.46
N ASN A 495 8.54 -28.91 -12.87
CA ASN A 495 9.29 -28.34 -14.00
C ASN A 495 10.43 -27.42 -13.53
N TYR A 496 10.93 -27.60 -12.30
CA TYR A 496 12.00 -26.78 -11.73
C TYR A 496 13.26 -26.81 -12.62
N ASP A 497 13.69 -25.63 -13.05
CA ASP A 497 14.97 -25.36 -13.70
C ASP A 497 15.72 -24.29 -12.89
N ASP A 498 16.95 -24.58 -12.48
CA ASP A 498 17.78 -23.63 -11.73
C ASP A 498 18.43 -22.57 -12.63
N GLY A 499 18.24 -22.64 -13.95
CA GLY A 499 18.70 -21.64 -14.91
C GLY A 499 20.20 -21.68 -15.22
N ARG A 500 20.99 -22.56 -14.60
CA ARG A 500 22.46 -22.65 -14.84
C ARG A 500 22.82 -22.99 -16.29
N SER A 501 21.88 -23.60 -17.01
CA SER A 501 22.05 -24.01 -18.41
C SER A 501 21.69 -22.92 -19.44
N ARG A 502 21.09 -21.80 -19.02
CA ARG A 502 20.69 -20.68 -19.89
C ARG A 502 21.94 -19.97 -20.38
N ASN A 503 22.08 -19.71 -21.68
CA ASN A 503 23.29 -19.08 -22.22
C ASN A 503 23.42 -17.60 -21.86
#